data_AF-A0A7L4ZDJ9-F1
#
_entry.id   AF-A0A7L4ZDJ9-F1
#
_cell.length_a   1.000
_cell.length_b   1.000
_cell.length_c   1.000
_cell.angle_alpha   90.00
_cell.angle_beta   90.00
_cell.angle_gamma   90.00
#
_symmetry.space_group_name_H-M   'P 1'
#
loop_
_entity.id
_entity.type
_entity.pdbx_description
1 polymer ?
#
loop_
_entity_poly.entity_id
_entity_poly.type
_entity_poly.pdbx_seq_one_letter_code
_entity_poly.pdbx_strand_id
1 'polypeptide(L)'
;MRKIAILVMLMVIPFITFGQDIFEKYADNEEVAYVSIKPKMFKMLATMGIDSDDPDAKEFLNMVNSITSFKTIATSNVKISADLQKWVGKHSNNLEELMEVREGSSRMMFYVKSGKSDTRVEELLMYITGIEDKVKMEDRSINTVVVSLTGDIDLTQISKLTSKMDIPGGEHLKDAKRKKKN
;
A
#
# COMPACT_ATOMS: atom_id res chain seq x y z
N MET A 1 44.99 -15.29 -15.08
CA MET A 1 44.55 -14.55 -13.87
C MET A 1 43.66 -13.36 -14.21
N ARG A 2 44.16 -12.28 -14.84
CA ARG A 2 43.35 -11.07 -15.13
C ARG A 2 42.12 -11.31 -16.03
N LYS A 3 42.25 -12.17 -17.04
CA LYS A 3 41.13 -12.51 -17.96
C LYS A 3 40.00 -13.30 -17.27
N ILE A 4 40.33 -14.12 -16.26
CA ILE A 4 39.35 -14.90 -15.49
C ILE A 4 38.60 -13.97 -14.52
N ALA A 5 39.30 -13.03 -13.89
CA ALA A 5 38.67 -12.03 -13.02
C ALA A 5 37.65 -11.14 -13.78
N ILE A 6 37.96 -10.76 -15.02
CA ILE A 6 37.04 -9.98 -15.87
C ILE A 6 35.80 -10.81 -16.26
N LEU A 7 35.99 -12.10 -16.57
CA LEU A 7 34.89 -13.00 -16.93
C LEU A 7 33.94 -13.26 -15.75
N VAL A 8 34.49 -13.47 -14.56
CA VAL A 8 33.71 -13.61 -13.32
C VAL A 8 32.97 -12.32 -13.02
N MET A 9 33.61 -11.15 -13.16
CA MET A 9 32.97 -9.85 -12.94
C MET A 9 31.80 -9.60 -13.90
N LEU A 10 31.93 -9.99 -15.18
CA LEU A 10 30.85 -9.89 -16.17
C LEU A 10 29.66 -10.81 -15.86
N MET A 11 29.91 -11.98 -15.27
CA MET A 11 28.85 -12.92 -14.87
C MET A 11 28.05 -12.44 -13.66
N VAL A 12 28.59 -11.56 -12.81
CA VAL A 12 27.86 -11.04 -11.64
C VAL A 12 26.94 -9.85 -11.96
N ILE A 13 27.15 -9.17 -13.09
CA ILE A 13 26.37 -7.99 -13.52
C ILE A 13 24.85 -8.26 -13.60
N PRO A 14 24.35 -9.37 -14.19
CA PRO A 14 22.91 -9.61 -14.28
C PRO A 14 22.23 -9.93 -12.94
N PHE A 15 22.99 -10.14 -11.86
CA PHE A 15 22.42 -10.36 -10.52
C PHE A 15 22.09 -9.06 -9.78
N ILE A 16 22.37 -7.88 -10.34
CA ILE A 16 22.10 -6.59 -9.68
C ILE A 16 20.67 -6.08 -9.97
N THR A 17 19.90 -6.75 -10.84
CA THR A 17 18.53 -6.29 -11.19
C THR A 17 17.46 -6.63 -10.15
N PHE A 18 17.81 -7.24 -9.01
CA PHE A 18 16.85 -7.69 -7.99
C PHE A 18 16.35 -6.60 -7.01
N GLY A 19 16.68 -5.33 -7.26
CA GLY A 19 16.38 -4.22 -6.34
C GLY A 19 15.51 -3.10 -6.90
N GLN A 20 15.01 -3.18 -8.14
CA GLN A 20 14.08 -2.16 -8.61
C GLN A 20 12.73 -2.31 -7.89
N ASP A 21 12.33 -1.23 -7.24
CA ASP A 21 11.01 -1.06 -6.63
C ASP A 21 9.94 -1.38 -7.70
N ILE A 22 9.00 -2.27 -7.38
CA ILE A 22 7.95 -2.71 -8.32
C ILE A 22 7.14 -1.52 -8.86
N PHE A 23 6.99 -0.48 -8.03
CA PHE A 23 6.30 0.73 -8.39
C PHE A 23 7.07 1.55 -9.42
N GLU A 24 8.39 1.61 -9.31
CA GLU A 24 9.25 2.31 -10.29
C GLU A 24 9.33 1.54 -11.59
N LYS A 25 9.40 0.20 -11.54
CA LYS A 25 9.40 -0.66 -12.71
C LYS A 25 8.19 -0.43 -13.63
N TYR A 26 7.03 -0.13 -13.05
CA TYR A 26 5.77 0.02 -13.77
C TYR A 26 5.25 1.46 -13.83
N ALA A 27 6.01 2.44 -13.34
CA ALA A 27 5.57 3.84 -13.26
C ALA A 27 5.18 4.44 -14.63
N ASP A 28 5.90 4.06 -15.69
CA ASP A 28 5.70 4.56 -17.06
C ASP A 28 4.97 3.55 -17.98
N ASN A 29 4.34 2.52 -17.40
CA ASN A 29 3.66 1.47 -18.18
C ASN A 29 2.20 1.86 -18.49
N GLU A 30 1.83 1.88 -19.78
CA GLU A 30 0.49 2.28 -20.24
C GLU A 30 -0.65 1.35 -19.76
N GLU A 31 -0.35 0.11 -19.39
CA GLU A 31 -1.30 -0.88 -18.85
C GLU A 31 -1.44 -0.77 -17.32
N VAL A 32 -0.82 0.24 -16.70
CA VAL A 32 -0.81 0.47 -15.26
C VAL A 32 -1.34 1.86 -14.94
N ALA A 33 -2.34 1.92 -14.07
CA ALA A 33 -2.68 3.14 -13.38
C ALA A 33 -1.73 3.29 -12.18
N TYR A 34 -0.80 4.24 -12.29
CA TYR A 34 0.20 4.52 -11.29
C TYR A 34 -0.07 5.85 -10.59
N VAL A 35 -0.02 5.85 -9.26
CA VAL A 35 -0.09 7.07 -8.45
C VAL A 35 1.06 7.05 -7.46
N SER A 36 1.87 8.11 -7.42
CA SER A 36 2.86 8.31 -6.36
C SER A 36 2.77 9.72 -5.79
N ILE A 37 2.42 9.79 -4.51
CA ILE A 37 2.34 11.05 -3.78
C ILE A 37 3.58 11.18 -2.91
N LYS A 38 4.33 12.26 -3.13
CA LYS A 38 5.55 12.59 -2.40
C LYS A 38 5.25 13.39 -1.12
N PRO A 39 6.13 13.38 -0.10
CA PRO A 39 5.91 14.09 1.17
C PRO A 39 5.52 15.56 1.02
N LYS A 40 6.07 16.23 0.00
CA LYS A 40 5.78 17.65 -0.25
C LYS A 40 4.31 17.90 -0.56
N MET A 41 3.65 16.99 -1.28
CA MET A 41 2.22 17.12 -1.60
C MET A 41 1.38 16.98 -0.33
N PHE A 42 1.71 16.04 0.55
CA PHE A 42 1.03 15.87 1.84
C PHE A 42 1.15 17.12 2.72
N LYS A 43 2.34 17.71 2.79
CA LYS A 43 2.56 18.99 3.50
C LYS A 43 1.75 20.13 2.87
N MET A 44 1.71 20.21 1.54
CA MET A 44 0.92 21.24 0.85
C MET A 44 -0.57 21.08 1.14
N LEU A 45 -1.12 19.87 1.03
CA LEU A 45 -2.52 19.57 1.41
C LEU A 45 -2.79 19.94 2.86
N ALA A 46 -1.85 19.66 3.76
CA ALA A 46 -2.00 20.03 5.17
C ALA A 46 -1.99 21.53 5.43
N THR A 47 -1.32 22.31 4.58
CA THR A 47 -1.27 23.77 4.68
C THR A 47 -2.36 24.50 3.89
N MET A 48 -2.96 23.87 2.87
CA MET A 48 -3.83 24.54 1.89
C MET A 48 -5.32 24.53 2.21
N GLY A 49 -5.77 23.80 3.24
CA GLY A 49 -7.15 23.98 3.68
C GLY A 49 -7.76 22.78 4.36
N ILE A 50 -7.76 22.81 5.69
CA ILE A 50 -9.02 22.58 6.38
C ILE A 50 -9.16 23.66 7.45
N ASP A 51 -10.35 24.24 7.58
CA ASP A 51 -10.68 25.10 8.71
C ASP A 51 -10.23 24.41 10.00
N SER A 52 -9.25 25.00 10.68
CA SER A 52 -8.51 24.36 11.78
C SER A 52 -9.33 24.13 13.05
N ASP A 53 -10.63 24.45 12.99
CA ASP A 53 -11.59 24.34 14.06
C ASP A 53 -12.41 23.02 14.01
N ASP A 54 -12.34 22.26 12.92
CA ASP A 54 -12.94 20.92 12.85
C ASP A 54 -11.97 19.85 13.44
N PRO A 55 -12.35 19.16 14.52
CA PRO A 55 -11.53 18.10 15.12
C PRO A 55 -11.21 16.94 14.15
N ASP A 56 -12.14 16.59 13.27
CA ASP A 56 -11.98 15.49 12.32
C ASP A 56 -10.97 15.84 11.22
N ALA A 57 -10.98 17.10 10.82
CA ALA A 57 -10.01 17.66 9.89
C ALA A 57 -8.59 17.61 10.45
N LYS A 58 -8.41 18.03 11.71
CA LYS A 58 -7.11 18.05 12.38
C LYS A 58 -6.50 16.65 12.50
N GLU A 59 -7.31 15.65 12.78
CA GLU A 59 -6.86 14.25 12.81
C GLU A 59 -6.43 13.75 11.42
N PHE A 60 -7.21 14.08 10.37
CA PHE A 60 -6.84 13.77 8.99
C PHE A 60 -5.52 14.44 8.60
N LEU A 61 -5.32 15.71 8.96
CA LEU A 61 -4.06 16.43 8.72
C LEU A 61 -2.87 15.78 9.43
N ASN A 62 -3.05 15.33 10.68
CA ASN A 62 -2.00 14.65 11.42
C ASN A 62 -1.61 13.31 10.77
N MET A 63 -2.60 12.55 10.30
CA MET A 63 -2.35 11.32 9.55
C MET A 63 -1.58 11.63 8.27
N VAL A 64 -2.03 12.60 7.48
CA VAL A 64 -1.38 13.02 6.23
C VAL A 64 0.06 13.46 6.46
N ASN A 65 0.33 14.22 7.52
CA ASN A 65 1.69 14.64 7.88
C ASN A 65 2.60 13.49 8.32
N SER A 66 2.03 12.40 8.81
CA SER A 66 2.78 11.21 9.20
C SER A 66 3.22 10.35 8.01
N ILE A 67 2.64 10.58 6.83
CA ILE A 67 2.91 9.82 5.62
C ILE A 67 4.16 10.38 4.92
N THR A 68 5.10 9.48 4.64
CA THR A 68 6.33 9.79 3.90
C THR A 68 6.25 9.35 2.44
N SER A 69 5.50 8.30 2.13
CA SER A 69 5.28 7.85 0.75
C SER A 69 3.93 7.19 0.62
N PHE A 70 3.25 7.48 -0.47
CA PHE A 70 2.10 6.73 -0.93
C PHE A 70 2.32 6.35 -2.38
N LYS A 71 2.22 5.05 -2.68
CA LYS A 71 2.34 4.51 -4.03
C LYS A 71 1.19 3.53 -4.27
N THR A 72 0.57 3.65 -5.43
CA THR A 72 -0.49 2.73 -5.88
C THR A 72 -0.22 2.28 -7.30
N ILE A 73 -0.39 0.99 -7.54
CA ILE A 73 -0.49 0.39 -8.86
C ILE A 73 -1.86 -0.28 -8.96
N ALA A 74 -2.57 -0.01 -10.05
CA ALA A 74 -3.74 -0.77 -10.44
C ALA A 74 -3.61 -1.24 -11.89
N THR A 75 -3.98 -2.49 -12.18
CA THR A 75 -3.85 -3.07 -13.53
C THR A 75 -4.88 -4.19 -13.76
N SER A 76 -5.17 -4.44 -15.04
CA SER A 76 -5.84 -5.65 -15.53
C SER A 76 -4.91 -6.57 -16.32
N ASN A 77 -3.67 -6.18 -16.56
CA ASN A 77 -2.74 -7.03 -17.30
C ASN A 77 -2.30 -8.23 -16.45
N VAL A 78 -2.64 -9.44 -16.90
CA VAL A 78 -2.39 -10.69 -16.17
C VAL A 78 -0.91 -10.91 -15.84
N LYS A 79 0.02 -10.50 -16.72
CA LYS A 79 1.46 -10.64 -16.48
C LYS A 79 1.93 -9.69 -15.38
N ILE A 80 1.44 -8.44 -15.39
CA ILE A 80 1.75 -7.45 -14.36
C ILE A 80 1.13 -7.88 -13.03
N SER A 81 -0.13 -8.33 -13.02
CA SER A 81 -0.78 -8.90 -11.83
C SER A 81 0.02 -10.04 -11.20
N ALA A 82 0.53 -10.97 -12.01
CA ALA A 82 1.35 -12.07 -11.52
C ALA A 82 2.70 -11.60 -10.95
N ASP A 83 3.29 -10.54 -11.51
CA ASP A 83 4.52 -9.95 -10.99
C ASP A 83 4.28 -9.20 -9.67
N LEU A 84 3.18 -8.46 -9.57
CA LEU A 84 2.72 -7.84 -8.33
C LEU A 84 2.50 -8.88 -7.23
N GLN A 85 1.84 -10.00 -7.55
CA GLN A 85 1.65 -11.10 -6.59
C GLN A 85 2.98 -11.64 -6.06
N LYS A 86 3.96 -11.86 -6.94
CA LYS A 86 5.30 -12.32 -6.54
C LYS A 86 6.02 -11.30 -5.69
N TRP A 87 5.92 -10.02 -6.05
CA TRP A 87 6.53 -8.94 -5.29
C TRP A 87 5.89 -8.83 -3.91
N VAL A 88 4.56 -8.82 -3.81
CA VAL A 88 3.82 -8.79 -2.55
C VAL A 88 4.23 -9.97 -1.68
N GLY A 89 4.21 -11.20 -2.20
CA GLY A 89 4.59 -12.39 -1.43
C GLY A 89 6.06 -12.38 -0.95
N LYS A 90 6.96 -11.71 -1.67
CA LYS A 90 8.34 -11.51 -1.21
C LYS A 90 8.44 -10.41 -0.15
N HIS A 91 7.75 -9.30 -0.37
CA HIS A 91 7.81 -8.10 0.47
C HIS A 91 7.08 -8.31 1.80
N SER A 92 5.96 -9.02 1.79
CA SER A 92 5.16 -9.35 2.98
C SER A 92 5.86 -10.28 3.96
N ASN A 93 6.96 -10.95 3.59
CA ASN A 93 7.73 -11.81 4.51
C ASN A 93 8.29 -11.05 5.72
N ASN A 94 8.50 -9.74 5.59
CA ASN A 94 8.96 -8.88 6.68
C ASN A 94 7.82 -8.08 7.32
N LEU A 95 6.57 -8.39 6.96
CA LEU A 95 5.37 -7.70 7.41
C LEU A 95 4.46 -8.69 8.17
N GLU A 96 3.66 -8.16 9.08
CA GLU A 96 2.61 -8.90 9.77
C GLU A 96 1.31 -8.78 8.99
N GLU A 97 0.65 -9.91 8.70
CA GLU A 97 -0.70 -9.92 8.13
C GLU A 97 -1.71 -9.52 9.21
N LEU A 98 -2.38 -8.38 9.02
CA LEU A 98 -3.38 -7.89 9.97
C LEU A 98 -4.78 -8.39 9.68
N MET A 99 -5.14 -8.47 8.41
CA MET A 99 -6.51 -8.74 8.00
C MET A 99 -6.56 -9.27 6.57
N GLU A 100 -7.44 -10.24 6.34
CA GLU A 100 -7.84 -10.70 5.03
C GLU A 100 -9.37 -10.62 4.90
N VAL A 101 -9.85 -10.00 3.84
CA VAL A 101 -11.27 -9.95 3.48
C VAL A 101 -11.46 -10.71 2.18
N ARG A 102 -12.42 -11.64 2.17
CA ARG A 102 -12.80 -12.43 1.00
C ARG A 102 -14.27 -12.23 0.70
N GLU A 103 -14.59 -11.90 -0.55
CA GLU A 103 -15.98 -11.73 -0.99
C GLU A 103 -16.10 -12.18 -2.45
N GLY A 104 -16.66 -13.38 -2.67
CA GLY A 104 -16.70 -13.99 -4.00
C GLY A 104 -15.30 -14.29 -4.54
N SER A 105 -14.99 -13.77 -5.73
CA SER A 105 -13.65 -13.82 -6.34
C SER A 105 -12.70 -12.73 -5.81
N SER A 106 -13.22 -11.73 -5.10
CA SER A 106 -12.42 -10.63 -4.56
C SER A 106 -11.69 -11.04 -3.29
N ARG A 107 -10.41 -10.69 -3.22
CA ARG A 107 -9.56 -10.87 -2.04
C ARG A 107 -8.80 -9.60 -1.76
N MET A 108 -8.82 -9.17 -0.51
CA MET A 108 -8.11 -8.01 -0.01
C MET A 108 -7.28 -8.41 1.20
N MET A 109 -5.98 -8.19 1.14
CA MET A 109 -5.02 -8.52 2.19
C MET A 109 -4.34 -7.26 2.70
N PHE A 110 -4.19 -7.16 4.01
CA PHE A 110 -3.54 -6.05 4.69
C PHE A 110 -2.34 -6.56 5.46
N TYR A 111 -1.18 -5.97 5.18
CA TYR A 111 0.06 -6.22 5.89
C TYR A 111 0.56 -4.94 6.51
N VAL A 112 1.24 -5.05 7.65
CA VAL A 112 1.90 -3.91 8.29
C VAL A 112 3.29 -4.25 8.75
N LYS A 113 4.13 -3.22 8.79
CA LYS A 113 5.37 -3.24 9.55
C LYS A 113 5.16 -2.48 10.86
N SER A 114 5.26 -3.19 11.97
CA SER A 114 5.17 -2.62 13.31
C SER A 114 6.19 -1.48 13.48
N GLY A 115 5.75 -0.36 14.05
CA GLY A 115 6.58 0.81 14.31
C GLY A 115 7.06 0.89 15.75
N LYS A 116 7.24 2.12 16.24
CA LYS A 116 7.80 2.40 17.57
C LYS A 116 6.88 1.99 18.73
N SER A 117 5.59 1.77 18.47
CA SER A 117 4.58 1.38 19.46
C SER A 117 3.51 0.50 18.82
N ASP A 118 2.75 -0.23 19.65
CA ASP A 118 1.69 -1.17 19.22
C ASP A 118 0.60 -0.56 18.32
N THR A 119 0.45 0.77 18.35
CA THR A 119 -0.55 1.51 17.56
C THR A 119 0.04 2.23 16.34
N ARG A 120 1.37 2.18 16.17
CA ARG A 120 2.10 2.86 15.10
C ARG A 120 2.68 1.86 14.13
N VAL A 121 2.58 2.17 12.84
CA VAL A 121 3.14 1.34 11.76
C VAL A 121 4.08 2.15 10.88
N GLU A 122 5.19 1.53 10.52
CA GLU A 122 6.17 2.11 9.58
C GLU A 122 5.71 1.96 8.13
N GLU A 123 4.99 0.88 7.86
CA GLU A 123 4.52 0.53 6.53
C GLU A 123 3.15 -0.14 6.63
N LEU A 124 2.29 0.20 5.68
CA LEU A 124 1.04 -0.48 5.40
C LEU A 124 1.05 -0.87 3.92
N LEU A 125 0.87 -2.17 3.67
CA LEU A 125 0.75 -2.73 2.34
C LEU A 125 -0.64 -3.36 2.19
N MET A 126 -1.36 -2.93 1.17
CA MET A 126 -2.65 -3.49 0.81
C MET A 126 -2.54 -4.15 -0.56
N TYR A 127 -3.06 -5.37 -0.66
CA TYR A 127 -3.10 -6.13 -1.90
C TYR A 127 -4.52 -6.60 -2.19
N ILE A 128 -5.06 -6.17 -3.33
CA ILE A 128 -6.43 -6.48 -3.76
C ILE A 128 -6.36 -7.22 -5.10
N THR A 129 -7.13 -8.31 -5.22
CA THR A 129 -7.28 -9.10 -6.45
C THR A 129 -8.75 -9.44 -6.69
N GLY A 130 -9.12 -9.71 -7.95
CA GLY A 130 -10.45 -10.22 -8.27
C GLY A 130 -11.55 -9.16 -8.16
N ILE A 131 -11.21 -7.90 -8.43
CA ILE A 131 -12.15 -6.76 -8.39
C ILE A 131 -12.64 -6.32 -9.78
N GLU A 132 -12.49 -7.18 -10.79
CA GLU A 132 -12.82 -6.91 -12.19
C GLU A 132 -14.27 -6.42 -12.38
N ASP A 133 -15.19 -6.98 -11.60
CA ASP A 133 -16.61 -6.63 -11.62
C ASP A 133 -16.98 -5.46 -10.70
N LYS A 134 -16.07 -5.05 -9.80
CA LYS A 134 -16.32 -4.06 -8.74
C LYS A 134 -15.76 -2.68 -9.06
N VAL A 135 -14.70 -2.59 -9.85
CA VAL A 135 -14.06 -1.32 -10.23
C VAL A 135 -13.94 -1.26 -11.74
N LYS A 136 -14.84 -0.51 -12.37
CA LYS A 136 -14.76 -0.13 -13.78
C LYS A 136 -14.24 1.29 -13.86
N MET A 137 -13.02 1.46 -14.36
CA MET A 137 -12.60 2.74 -14.94
C MET A 137 -13.22 2.80 -16.34
N GLU A 138 -13.59 3.98 -16.83
CA GLU A 138 -14.47 4.20 -17.99
C GLU A 138 -14.24 3.25 -19.19
N ASP A 139 -12.99 2.84 -19.45
CA ASP A 139 -12.63 1.88 -20.52
C ASP A 139 -11.78 0.67 -20.08
N ARG A 140 -11.57 0.44 -18.78
CA ARG A 140 -10.69 -0.64 -18.27
C ARG A 140 -11.26 -1.29 -17.00
N SER A 141 -11.43 -2.61 -17.03
CA SER A 141 -11.56 -3.40 -15.79
C SER A 141 -10.23 -3.37 -15.04
N ILE A 142 -10.27 -3.35 -13.72
CA ILE A 142 -9.10 -3.51 -12.86
C ILE A 142 -9.21 -4.87 -12.19
N ASN A 143 -8.17 -5.69 -12.27
CA ASN A 143 -8.15 -6.96 -11.53
C ASN A 143 -7.34 -6.83 -10.25
N THR A 144 -6.18 -6.18 -10.33
CA THR A 144 -5.19 -6.17 -9.24
C THR A 144 -4.83 -4.76 -8.84
N VAL A 145 -4.82 -4.51 -7.53
CA VAL A 145 -4.38 -3.25 -6.94
C VAL A 145 -3.37 -3.54 -5.84
N VAL A 146 -2.27 -2.81 -5.84
CA VAL A 146 -1.30 -2.78 -4.74
C VAL A 146 -1.19 -1.34 -4.26
N VAL A 147 -1.39 -1.13 -2.97
CA VAL A 147 -1.17 0.16 -2.30
C VAL A 147 -0.07 -0.03 -1.27
N SER A 148 0.95 0.83 -1.30
CA SER A 148 1.99 0.92 -0.28
C SER A 148 1.98 2.31 0.32
N LEU A 149 1.92 2.35 1.64
CA LEU A 149 1.96 3.55 2.45
C LEU A 149 3.08 3.41 3.47
N THR A 150 4.04 4.34 3.48
CA THR A 150 5.11 4.35 4.49
C THR A 150 5.09 5.64 5.29
N GLY A 151 5.42 5.58 6.57
CA GLY A 151 5.37 6.74 7.46
C GLY A 151 5.45 6.37 8.93
N ASP A 152 5.05 7.29 9.81
CA ASP A 152 4.85 7.02 11.24
C ASP A 152 3.35 7.02 11.54
N ILE A 153 2.65 6.02 11.00
CA ILE A 153 1.20 6.07 10.81
C ILE A 153 0.49 5.52 12.05
N ASP A 154 -0.46 6.26 12.58
CA ASP A 154 -1.29 5.80 13.70
C ASP A 154 -2.51 5.02 13.20
N LEU A 155 -2.57 3.72 13.46
CA LEU A 155 -3.68 2.85 13.03
C LEU A 155 -5.02 3.28 13.62
N THR A 156 -5.01 3.98 14.76
CA THR A 156 -6.26 4.48 15.36
C THR A 156 -6.92 5.54 14.50
N GLN A 157 -6.14 6.29 13.70
CA GLN A 157 -6.65 7.30 12.76
C GLN A 157 -7.22 6.64 11.49
N ILE A 158 -6.66 5.50 11.05
CA ILE A 158 -7.16 4.75 9.88
C ILE A 158 -8.55 4.14 10.14
N SER A 159 -8.79 3.59 11.34
CA SER A 159 -10.10 2.99 11.68
C SER A 159 -11.28 3.98 11.58
N LYS A 160 -11.00 5.28 11.73
CA LYS A 160 -12.00 6.36 11.56
C LYS A 160 -12.26 6.69 10.09
N LEU A 161 -11.30 6.42 9.21
CA LEU A 161 -11.44 6.57 7.76
C LEU A 161 -12.33 5.46 7.17
N THR A 162 -12.15 4.22 7.60
CA THR A 162 -12.98 3.08 7.16
C THR A 162 -14.46 3.27 7.53
N SER A 163 -14.75 3.95 8.65
CA SER A 163 -16.13 4.29 9.03
C SER A 163 -16.76 5.41 8.18
N LYS A 164 -15.96 6.21 7.47
CA LYS A 164 -16.44 7.29 6.59
C LYS A 164 -16.44 6.91 5.11
N MET A 165 -15.67 5.90 4.70
CA MET A 165 -15.54 5.45 3.31
C MET A 165 -16.40 4.22 2.94
N ASP A 166 -17.30 3.78 3.82
CA ASP A 166 -18.23 2.66 3.60
C ASP A 166 -17.55 1.39 3.06
N ILE A 167 -16.34 1.09 3.54
CA ILE A 167 -15.59 -0.11 3.16
C ILE A 167 -16.09 -1.29 4.01
N PRO A 168 -16.59 -2.38 3.39
CA PRO A 168 -17.05 -3.55 4.13
C PRO A 168 -15.90 -4.11 5.00
N GLY A 169 -16.11 -4.13 6.31
CA GLY A 169 -15.13 -4.65 7.31
C GLY A 169 -14.77 -3.69 8.45
N GLY A 170 -15.07 -2.39 8.36
CA GLY A 170 -14.78 -1.41 9.42
C GLY A 170 -15.53 -1.66 10.74
N GLU A 171 -16.69 -2.30 10.68
CA GLU A 171 -17.50 -2.65 11.85
C GLU A 171 -16.80 -3.73 12.73
N HIS A 172 -16.01 -4.62 12.14
CA HIS A 172 -15.35 -5.72 12.87
C HIS A 172 -14.14 -5.28 13.73
N LEU A 173 -13.62 -4.07 13.52
CA LEU A 173 -12.55 -3.49 14.35
C LEU A 173 -13.09 -2.94 15.69
N LYS A 174 -14.39 -2.64 15.78
CA LYS A 174 -15.03 -2.17 17.04
C LYS A 174 -15.18 -3.30 18.06
N ASP A 175 -15.37 -4.54 17.61
CA ASP A 175 -15.59 -5.69 18.49
C ASP A 175 -14.31 -6.19 19.17
N ALA A 176 -13.15 -6.00 18.52
CA ALA A 176 -11.85 -6.32 19.11
C ALA A 176 -11.50 -5.42 20.32
N LYS A 177 -11.98 -4.17 20.35
CA LYS A 177 -11.84 -3.29 21.52
C LYS A 177 -12.79 -3.65 22.66
N ARG A 178 -13.95 -4.23 22.36
CA ARG A 178 -14.98 -4.55 23.37
C ARG A 178 -14.65 -5.79 24.19
N LYS A 179 -13.94 -6.77 23.63
CA LYS A 179 -13.50 -7.99 24.35
C LYS A 179 -12.38 -7.78 25.38
N LYS A 180 -11.69 -6.64 25.39
CA LYS A 180 -10.63 -6.34 26.38
C LYS A 180 -11.15 -5.65 27.65
N LYS A 181 -12.47 -5.41 27.75
CA LYS A 181 -13.09 -4.66 28.87
C LYS A 181 -14.03 -5.50 29.76
N ASN A 182 -14.04 -6.82 29.58
CA ASN A 182 -14.70 -7.77 30.48
C ASN A 182 -13.66 -8.70 31.11
#